data_AF-A0A8J4RG74-F1
#
_entry.id   AF-A0A8J4RG74-F1
#
_cell.length_a   1.000
_cell.length_b   1.000
_cell.length_c   1.000
_cell.angle_alpha   90.00
_cell.angle_beta   90.00
_cell.angle_gamma   90.00
#
_symmetry.space_group_name_H-M   'P 1'
#
loop_
_entity.id
_entity.type
_entity.pdbx_description
1 polymer ?
#
loop_
_entity_poly.entity_id
_entity_poly.type
_entity_poly.pdbx_seq_one_letter_code
_entity_poly.pdbx_strand_id
1 'polypeptide(L)'
;MDLHCYPQMTAPSWLIPDKLAELKKLYIRGGELQNLGQFKKNDKWKVEILRLKFLSNLKMDWSEIRASFPDLFYLEKFNCPKLSLFPCDENGLWLKPLNDQ
;
A
#
# COMPACT_ATOMS: atom_id res chain seq x y z
N MET A 1 8.52 2.51 -8.00
CA MET A 1 8.55 1.06 -8.28
C MET A 1 7.15 0.62 -8.65
N ASP A 2 7.06 -0.28 -9.61
CA ASP A 2 5.79 -0.76 -10.15
C ASP A 2 5.84 -2.28 -10.27
N LEU A 3 5.09 -2.96 -9.41
CA LEU A 3 5.05 -4.41 -9.32
C LEU A 3 3.78 -4.92 -10.01
N HIS A 4 3.96 -5.80 -10.99
CA HIS A 4 2.86 -6.35 -11.79
C HIS A 4 2.77 -7.86 -11.63
N CYS A 5 1.55 -8.37 -11.48
CA CYS A 5 1.21 -9.78 -11.54
C CYS A 5 2.15 -10.68 -10.72
N TYR A 6 2.54 -10.22 -9.52
CA TYR A 6 3.43 -10.99 -8.65
C TYR A 6 2.70 -12.26 -8.18
N PRO A 7 3.19 -13.46 -8.53
CA PRO A 7 2.39 -14.68 -8.43
C PRO A 7 2.39 -15.29 -7.03
N GLN A 8 3.28 -14.84 -6.14
CA GLN A 8 3.36 -15.42 -4.79
C GLN A 8 2.44 -14.67 -3.83
N MET A 9 1.87 -15.42 -2.89
CA MET A 9 1.03 -14.85 -1.84
C MET A 9 1.82 -14.07 -0.79
N THR A 10 3.09 -14.46 -0.58
CA THR A 10 4.01 -13.84 0.37
C THR A 10 4.85 -12.76 -0.28
N ALA A 11 4.98 -11.62 0.40
CA ALA A 11 5.84 -10.54 -0.07
C ALA A 11 7.28 -11.02 -0.24
N PRO A 12 7.96 -10.64 -1.33
CA PRO A 12 9.35 -11.00 -1.54
C PRO A 12 10.24 -10.26 -0.53
N SER A 13 11.41 -10.82 -0.21
CA SER A 13 12.33 -10.30 0.82
C SER A 13 12.85 -8.89 0.56
N TRP A 14 12.76 -8.41 -0.68
CA TRP A 14 13.12 -7.04 -1.06
C TRP A 14 11.95 -6.04 -0.91
N LEU A 15 10.69 -6.49 -0.81
CA LEU A 15 9.51 -5.64 -0.64
C LEU A 15 9.31 -5.29 0.83
N ILE A 16 10.30 -4.60 1.40
CA ILE A 16 10.29 -4.11 2.78
C ILE A 16 10.82 -2.68 2.84
N PRO A 17 10.40 -1.87 3.83
CA PRO A 17 10.81 -0.47 3.95
C PRO A 17 12.32 -0.24 3.90
N ASP A 18 13.09 -1.04 4.65
CA ASP A 18 14.54 -0.89 4.77
C ASP A 18 15.29 -1.03 3.43
N LYS A 19 14.83 -1.94 2.57
CA LYS A 19 15.43 -2.19 1.25
C LYS A 19 14.98 -1.16 0.21
N LEU A 20 13.93 -0.40 0.52
CA LEU A 20 13.29 0.55 -0.37
C LEU A 20 13.19 1.93 0.31
N ALA A 21 14.20 2.30 1.10
CA ALA A 21 14.18 3.49 1.94
C ALA A 21 14.02 4.81 1.15
N GLU A 22 14.49 4.86 -0.09
CA GLU A 22 14.37 6.03 -0.98
C GLU A 22 13.09 6.01 -1.84
N LEU A 23 12.29 4.95 -1.74
CA LEU A 23 11.12 4.77 -2.60
C LEU A 23 9.99 5.72 -2.21
N LYS A 24 9.69 6.69 -3.09
CA LYS A 24 8.57 7.62 -2.90
C LYS A 24 7.24 7.16 -3.50
N LYS A 25 7.29 6.31 -4.53
CA LYS A 25 6.10 5.85 -5.28
C LYS A 25 6.10 4.33 -5.39
N LEU A 26 5.04 3.69 -4.88
CA LEU A 26 4.85 2.25 -4.93
C LEU A 26 3.53 1.91 -5.60
N TYR A 27 3.60 1.23 -6.75
CA TYR A 27 2.44 0.75 -7.48
C TYR A 27 2.45 -0.79 -7.47
N ILE A 28 1.32 -1.40 -7.15
CA ILE A 28 1.15 -2.85 -7.13
C ILE A 28 -0.14 -3.19 -7.86
N ARG A 29 -0.02 -4.03 -8.90
CA ARG A 29 -1.08 -4.29 -9.87
C ARG A 29 -1.20 -5.77 -10.17
N GLY A 30 -2.35 -6.36 -9.85
CA GLY A 30 -2.60 -7.79 -10.05
C GLY A 30 -1.72 -8.70 -9.20
N GLY A 31 -1.91 -10.01 -9.36
CA GLY A 31 -1.17 -11.03 -8.62
C GLY A 31 -1.86 -11.49 -7.34
N GLU A 32 -1.15 -12.30 -6.57
CA GLU A 32 -1.71 -13.10 -5.47
C GLU A 32 -1.32 -12.60 -4.09
N LEU A 33 -0.63 -11.46 -4.04
CA LEU A 33 -0.04 -10.91 -2.83
C LEU A 33 -1.11 -10.66 -1.75
N GLN A 34 -0.89 -11.22 -0.55
CA GLN A 34 -1.85 -11.13 0.55
C GLN A 34 -1.56 -9.99 1.54
N ASN A 35 -0.31 -9.54 1.61
CA ASN A 35 0.15 -8.44 2.47
C ASN A 35 1.38 -7.76 1.85
N LEU A 36 1.77 -6.59 2.36
CA LEU A 36 2.93 -5.84 1.88
C LEU A 36 4.21 -6.14 2.69
N GLY A 37 4.35 -7.37 3.20
CA GLY A 37 5.44 -7.80 4.06
C GLY A 37 5.11 -7.73 5.55
N GLN A 38 6.04 -8.20 6.39
CA GLN A 38 5.92 -8.08 7.84
C GLN A 38 6.32 -6.68 8.28
N PHE A 39 5.36 -5.91 8.79
CA PHE A 39 5.63 -4.68 9.50
C PHE A 39 6.25 -5.03 10.85
N LYS A 40 7.58 -5.05 10.96
CA LYS A 40 8.16 -4.87 12.30
C LYS A 40 7.69 -3.50 12.79
N LYS A 41 7.49 -3.37 14.10
CA LYS A 41 6.88 -2.18 14.72
C LYS A 41 7.55 -0.83 14.35
N ASN A 42 8.78 -0.88 13.83
CA ASN A 42 9.56 0.29 13.42
C ASN A 42 9.77 0.43 11.90
N ASP A 43 9.34 -0.54 11.09
CA ASP A 43 9.60 -0.54 9.65
C ASP A 43 8.50 0.28 8.96
N LYS A 44 8.77 1.57 8.77
CA LYS A 44 7.84 2.53 8.14
C LYS A 44 8.29 2.86 6.72
N TRP A 45 7.37 2.77 5.77
CA TRP A 45 7.60 3.16 4.39
C TRP A 45 7.78 4.68 4.27
N LYS A 46 8.75 5.10 3.46
CA LYS A 46 8.92 6.50 3.00
C LYS A 46 8.15 6.82 1.73
N VAL A 47 7.25 5.90 1.36
CA VAL A 47 6.36 6.02 0.20
C VAL A 47 5.30 7.07 0.51
N GLU A 48 5.16 8.00 -0.43
CA GLU A 48 4.24 9.12 -0.37
C GLU A 48 3.01 8.89 -1.27
N ILE A 49 3.18 8.10 -2.34
CA ILE A 49 2.14 7.76 -3.32
C ILE A 49 2.03 6.24 -3.42
N LEU A 50 0.88 5.70 -3.01
CA LEU A 50 0.56 4.28 -3.09
C LEU A 50 -0.56 4.02 -4.11
N ARG A 51 -0.37 3.08 -5.03
CA ARG A 51 -1.43 2.63 -5.95
C ARG A 51 -1.59 1.12 -5.86
N LEU A 52 -2.80 0.68 -5.58
CA LEU A 52 -3.17 -0.72 -5.41
C LEU A 52 -4.29 -1.05 -6.40
N LYS A 53 -4.02 -1.89 -7.39
CA LYS A 53 -5.04 -2.23 -8.40
C LYS A 53 -5.15 -3.73 -8.62
N PHE A 54 -6.37 -4.25 -8.73
CA PHE A 54 -6.65 -5.64 -9.05
C PHE A 54 -6.04 -6.65 -8.06
N LEU A 55 -6.02 -6.31 -6.77
CA LEU A 55 -5.45 -7.15 -5.72
C LEU A 55 -6.57 -7.84 -4.95
N SER A 56 -7.04 -8.99 -5.46
CA SER A 56 -8.13 -9.78 -4.90
C SER A 56 -7.82 -10.35 -3.51
N ASN A 57 -6.53 -10.58 -3.23
CA ASN A 57 -6.04 -11.28 -2.05
C ASN A 57 -5.37 -10.39 -1.01
N LEU A 58 -5.03 -9.14 -1.35
CA LEU A 58 -4.41 -8.19 -0.42
C LEU A 58 -5.41 -7.81 0.67
N LYS A 59 -5.13 -8.24 1.91
CA LYS A 59 -5.98 -7.99 3.08
C LYS A 59 -5.25 -7.11 4.07
N MET A 60 -5.72 -5.88 4.22
CA MET A 60 -5.27 -4.93 5.22
C MET A 60 -6.35 -3.88 5.46
N ASP A 61 -6.34 -3.29 6.64
CA ASP A 61 -7.25 -2.21 7.01
C ASP A 61 -6.55 -0.84 6.91
N TRP A 62 -7.36 0.22 6.84
CA TRP A 62 -6.83 1.58 6.72
C TRP A 62 -5.88 1.99 7.84
N SER A 63 -6.13 1.54 9.08
CA SER A 63 -5.24 1.81 10.22
C SER A 63 -3.85 1.21 10.01
N GLU A 64 -3.78 0.00 9.46
CA GLU A 64 -2.52 -0.69 9.14
C GLU A 64 -1.77 0.04 8.03
N ILE A 65 -2.48 0.51 6.99
CA ILE A 65 -1.89 1.37 5.95
C ILE A 65 -1.32 2.64 6.57
N ARG A 66 -2.08 3.36 7.40
CA ARG A 66 -1.61 4.62 8.00
C ARG A 66 -0.44 4.42 8.95
N ALA A 67 -0.42 3.33 9.71
CA ALA A 67 0.71 2.99 10.58
C ALA A 67 1.99 2.69 9.76
N SER A 68 1.83 2.01 8.63
CA SER A 68 2.94 1.55 7.79
C SER A 68 3.47 2.61 6.83
N PHE A 69 2.60 3.51 6.37
CA PHE A 69 2.90 4.57 5.41
C PHE A 69 2.63 5.96 6.04
N PRO A 70 3.48 6.42 6.98
CA PRO A 70 3.26 7.68 7.70
C PRO A 70 3.30 8.91 6.77
N ASP A 71 4.13 8.87 5.73
CA ASP A 71 4.37 9.98 4.80
C ASP A 71 3.38 9.97 3.61
N LEU A 72 2.39 9.07 3.63
CA LEU A 72 1.42 8.91 2.56
C LEU A 72 0.54 10.15 2.43
N PHE A 73 0.53 10.76 1.25
CA PHE A 73 -0.37 11.84 0.89
C PHE A 73 -1.34 11.48 -0.24
N TYR A 74 -1.08 10.39 -0.96
CA TYR A 74 -1.93 9.93 -2.06
C TYR A 74 -2.09 8.41 -2.01
N LEU A 75 -3.33 7.95 -2.06
CA LEU A 75 -3.66 6.54 -2.28
C LEU A 75 -4.70 6.40 -3.38
N GLU A 76 -4.47 5.44 -4.27
CA GLU A 76 -5.46 4.98 -5.23
C GLU A 76 -5.68 3.48 -5.04
N LYS A 77 -6.93 3.07 -4.87
CA LYS A 77 -7.32 1.66 -4.89
C LYS A 77 -8.34 1.38 -5.99
N PHE A 78 -8.19 0.27 -6.69
CA PHE A 78 -9.17 -0.18 -7.69
C PHE A 78 -9.29 -1.71 -7.67
N ASN A 79 -10.51 -2.25 -7.53
CA ASN A 79 -10.75 -3.69 -7.45
C ASN A 79 -9.87 -4.43 -6.42
N CYS A 80 -9.89 -3.93 -5.18
CA CYS A 80 -9.21 -4.53 -4.03
C CYS A 80 -10.24 -4.91 -2.95
N PRO A 81 -10.97 -6.03 -3.10
CA PRO A 81 -12.15 -6.35 -2.29
C PRO A 81 -11.86 -6.66 -0.81
N LYS A 82 -10.60 -7.02 -0.47
CA LYS A 82 -10.19 -7.36 0.91
C LYS A 82 -9.51 -6.19 1.63
N LEU A 83 -9.41 -5.02 1.00
CA LEU A 83 -8.99 -3.79 1.65
C LEU A 83 -10.20 -3.14 2.32
N SER A 84 -10.13 -2.92 3.63
CA SER A 84 -11.29 -2.49 4.42
C SER A 84 -11.07 -1.15 5.12
N LEU A 85 -12.17 -0.42 5.38
CA LEU A 85 -12.19 0.86 6.10
C LEU A 85 -11.44 2.02 5.42
N PHE A 86 -11.24 1.97 4.11
CA PHE A 86 -10.54 3.05 3.38
C PHE A 86 -11.45 4.26 3.18
N PRO A 87 -11.01 5.47 3.57
CA PRO A 87 -11.75 6.71 3.38
C PRO A 87 -11.58 7.25 1.94
N CYS A 88 -11.78 6.40 0.94
CA CYS A 88 -11.66 6.79 -0.47
C CYS A 88 -12.97 7.36 -1.00
N ASP A 89 -12.87 8.22 -2.01
CA ASP A 89 -13.99 8.68 -2.81
C ASP A 89 -14.56 7.59 -3.74
N GLU A 90 -15.55 7.97 -4.56
CA GLU A 90 -16.18 7.10 -5.55
C GLU A 90 -15.21 6.54 -6.62
N ASN A 91 -14.09 7.22 -6.85
CA ASN A 91 -13.04 6.80 -7.78
C ASN A 91 -11.99 5.89 -7.11
N GLY A 92 -12.14 5.62 -5.81
CA GLY A 92 -11.16 4.88 -5.03
C GLY A 92 -9.91 5.68 -4.69
N LEU A 93 -9.98 7.01 -4.74
CA LEU A 93 -8.89 7.91 -4.41
C LEU A 93 -9.01 8.42 -2.97
N TRP A 94 -7.87 8.51 -2.32
CA TRP A 94 -7.69 9.24 -1.07
C TRP A 94 -6.52 10.20 -1.21
N LEU A 95 -6.74 11.44 -0.78
CA LEU A 95 -5.73 12.47 -0.68
C LEU A 95 -5.64 12.88 0.79
N LYS A 96 -4.42 13.07 1.29
CA LYS A 96 -4.22 13.58 2.64
C LYS A 96 -4.86 14.97 2.74
N PRO A 97 -5.77 15.20 3.72
CA PRO A 97 -6.34 16.51 3.94
C PRO A 97 -5.25 17.54 4.25
N LEU A 98 -5.39 18.76 3.73
CA LEU A 98 -4.45 19.87 3.99
C LEU A 98 -4.39 20.26 5.48
N ASN A 99 -5.36 19.83 6.29
CA ASN A 99 -5.48 20.17 7.70
C ASN A 99 -4.69 19.23 8.65
N ASP A 100 -4.03 18.18 8.13
CA ASP A 100 -3.23 17.22 8.90
C ASP A 100 -1.72 17.61 8.93
N GLN A 101 -1.42 18.91 8.97
CA GLN A 101 -0.06 19.46 8.92
C GLN A 101 0.34 20.13 10.24
#